data_AF-A0A7Y1ZP01-F1
#
_entry.id   AF-A0A7Y1ZP01-F1
#
_cell.length_a   1.000
_cell.length_b   1.000
_cell.length_c   1.000
_cell.angle_alpha   90.00
_cell.angle_beta   90.00
_cell.angle_gamma   90.00
#
_symmetry.space_group_name_H-M   'P 1'
#
loop_
_entity.id
_entity.type
_entity.pdbx_description
1 polymer ?
#
loop_
_entity_poly.entity_id
_entity_poly.type
_entity_poly.pdbx_seq_one_letter_code
_entity_poly.pdbx_strand_id
1 'polypeptide(L)'
;MRFLLIIGCLVLFQGCSSQEPRTMIAEEALIPLLAELHIADSRMLLDSTAPDSLRIIILREHGVTEEQLDGALRYLSDNPEYMAAIYSQVVDRIVESSD
;
A
#
# COMPACT_ATOMS: atom_id res chain seq x y z
N MET A 1 -3.99 34.77 36.05
CA MET A 1 -4.64 33.46 35.82
C MET A 1 -5.73 33.50 34.73
N ARG A 2 -5.44 34.06 33.54
CA ARG A 2 -6.36 34.06 32.39
C ARG A 2 -5.73 33.54 31.09
N PHE A 3 -4.41 33.29 31.09
CA PHE A 3 -3.64 32.87 29.92
C PHE A 3 -3.41 31.35 29.82
N LEU A 4 -3.72 30.60 30.89
CA LEU A 4 -3.48 29.14 30.94
C LEU A 4 -4.66 28.28 30.47
N LEU A 5 -5.80 28.89 30.11
CA LEU A 5 -6.98 28.14 29.63
C LEU A 5 -7.09 28.06 28.10
N ILE A 6 -6.24 28.75 27.34
CA ILE A 6 -6.33 28.79 25.87
C ILE A 6 -5.46 27.71 25.19
N ILE A 7 -4.43 27.22 25.87
CA ILE A 7 -3.44 26.29 25.27
C ILE A 7 -3.90 24.81 25.38
N GLY A 8 -4.88 24.50 26.22
CA GLY A 8 -5.38 23.13 26.40
C GLY A 8 -6.36 22.61 25.34
N CYS A 9 -6.83 23.48 24.43
CA CYS A 9 -7.88 23.12 23.46
C CYS A 9 -7.36 22.80 22.04
N LEU A 10 -6.05 22.94 21.77
CA LEU A 10 -5.54 22.94 20.39
C LEU A 10 -4.91 21.62 19.91
N VAL A 11 -4.95 20.54 20.69
CA VAL A 11 -4.18 19.31 20.39
C VAL A 11 -5.06 18.13 19.92
N LEU A 12 -6.36 18.31 19.67
CA LEU A 12 -7.26 17.21 19.29
C LEU A 12 -7.72 17.19 17.81
N PHE A 13 -7.05 17.93 16.93
CA PHE A 13 -7.27 17.82 15.47
C PHE A 13 -6.20 16.97 14.78
N GLN A 14 -6.01 15.74 15.24
CA GLN A 14 -5.53 14.65 14.38
C GLN A 14 -6.77 14.06 13.70
N GLY A 15 -7.35 14.83 12.78
CA GLY A 15 -8.40 14.31 11.92
C GLY A 15 -7.77 13.30 10.98
N CYS A 16 -7.94 12.00 11.25
CA CYS A 16 -7.86 11.00 10.19
C CYS A 16 -8.92 11.37 9.16
N SER A 17 -8.53 12.10 8.12
CA SER A 17 -9.34 12.20 6.92
C SER A 17 -9.32 10.80 6.33
N SER A 18 -10.30 9.98 6.73
CA SER A 18 -10.55 8.67 6.13
C SER A 18 -11.11 8.96 4.74
N GLN A 19 -10.22 9.26 3.80
CA GLN A 19 -10.59 9.30 2.40
C GLN A 19 -10.97 7.87 2.02
N GLU A 20 -12.23 7.68 1.64
CA GLU A 20 -12.70 6.38 1.17
C GLU A 20 -11.78 5.91 0.02
N PRO A 21 -11.29 4.66 0.09
CA PRO A 21 -10.34 4.18 -0.89
C PRO A 21 -11.00 4.09 -2.25
N ARG A 22 -10.28 4.53 -3.28
CA ARG A 22 -10.77 4.45 -4.68
C ARG A 22 -10.80 3.02 -5.19
N THR A 23 -10.05 2.13 -4.55
CA THR A 23 -10.04 0.70 -4.82
C THR A 23 -10.51 -0.08 -3.59
N MET A 24 -10.60 -1.42 -3.69
CA MET A 24 -10.90 -2.28 -2.55
C MET A 24 -9.77 -2.31 -1.50
N ILE A 25 -8.61 -1.74 -1.83
CA ILE A 25 -7.43 -1.57 -0.98
C ILE A 25 -7.09 -0.08 -0.99
N ALA A 26 -6.82 0.47 0.19
CA ALA A 26 -6.43 1.86 0.31
C ALA A 26 -5.00 2.08 -0.23
N GLU A 27 -4.64 3.29 -0.68
CA GLU A 27 -3.39 3.53 -1.43
C GLU A 27 -2.13 3.24 -0.61
N GLU A 28 -2.11 3.72 0.62
CA GLU A 28 -1.10 3.49 1.67
C GLU A 28 -0.86 2.01 2.01
N ALA A 29 -1.85 1.13 1.82
CA ALA A 29 -1.71 -0.33 1.93
C ALA A 29 -1.39 -0.99 0.59
N LEU A 30 -1.93 -0.48 -0.52
CA LEU A 30 -1.76 -1.04 -1.86
C LEU A 30 -0.33 -0.87 -2.38
N ILE A 31 0.28 0.29 -2.15
CA ILE A 31 1.66 0.58 -2.61
C ILE A 31 2.69 -0.39 -2.02
N PRO A 32 2.80 -0.56 -0.69
CA PRO A 32 3.77 -1.50 -0.12
C PRO A 32 3.46 -2.96 -0.49
N LEU A 33 2.17 -3.33 -0.57
CA LEU A 33 1.78 -4.66 -1.03
C LEU A 33 2.29 -4.95 -2.45
N LEU A 34 2.03 -4.04 -3.41
CA LEU A 34 2.47 -4.23 -4.79
C LEU A 34 3.99 -4.27 -4.90
N ALA A 35 4.71 -3.43 -4.14
CA ALA A 35 6.17 -3.46 -4.12
C ALA A 35 6.72 -4.82 -3.67
N GLU A 36 6.19 -5.37 -2.56
CA GLU A 36 6.61 -6.67 -2.05
C GLU A 36 6.26 -7.82 -2.98
N LEU A 37 5.09 -7.78 -3.61
CA LEU A 37 4.70 -8.77 -4.63
C LEU A 37 5.67 -8.76 -5.82
N HIS A 38 6.02 -7.58 -6.36
CA HIS A 38 6.95 -7.49 -7.49
C HIS A 38 8.37 -7.97 -7.14
N ILE A 39 8.83 -7.68 -5.91
CA ILE A 39 10.11 -8.21 -5.40
C ILE A 39 10.04 -9.73 -5.25
N ALA A 40 8.94 -10.25 -4.71
CA ALA A 40 8.73 -11.69 -4.55
C ALA A 40 8.68 -12.42 -5.89
N ASP A 41 7.92 -11.91 -6.85
CA ASP A 41 7.84 -12.45 -8.21
C ASP A 41 9.22 -12.47 -8.88
N SER A 42 9.99 -11.38 -8.72
CA SER A 42 11.37 -11.32 -9.22
C SER A 42 12.27 -12.37 -8.57
N ARG A 43 12.15 -12.59 -7.25
CA ARG A 43 12.89 -13.65 -6.54
C ARG A 43 12.49 -15.04 -7.01
N MET A 44 11.20 -15.31 -7.19
CA MET A 44 10.70 -16.59 -7.69
C MET A 44 11.17 -16.89 -9.12
N LEU A 45 11.31 -15.86 -9.96
CA LEU A 45 11.85 -15.99 -11.31
C LEU A 45 13.37 -16.28 -11.32
N LEU A 46 14.11 -15.74 -10.35
CA LEU A 46 15.58 -15.85 -10.29
C LEU A 46 16.06 -17.04 -9.45
N ASP A 47 15.29 -17.46 -8.46
CA ASP A 47 15.61 -18.52 -7.51
C ASP A 47 14.51 -19.59 -7.50
N SER A 48 14.81 -20.74 -8.10
CA SER A 48 13.90 -21.89 -8.17
C SER A 48 13.62 -22.55 -6.81
N THR A 49 14.27 -22.09 -5.73
CA THR A 49 14.03 -22.58 -4.37
C THR A 49 13.02 -21.71 -3.60
N ALA A 50 12.60 -20.58 -4.17
CA ALA A 50 11.58 -19.73 -3.58
C ALA A 50 10.25 -20.51 -3.42
N PRO A 51 9.58 -20.41 -2.26
CA PRO A 51 8.32 -21.14 -2.05
C PRO A 51 7.20 -20.60 -2.93
N ASP A 52 6.44 -21.48 -3.58
CA ASP A 52 5.21 -21.13 -4.32
C ASP A 52 4.17 -20.41 -3.44
N SER A 53 4.25 -20.58 -2.12
CA SER A 53 3.37 -19.96 -1.13
C SER A 53 3.74 -18.51 -0.78
N LEU A 54 4.84 -17.97 -1.30
CA LEU A 54 5.36 -16.64 -0.94
C LEU A 54 4.30 -15.55 -1.18
N ARG A 55 3.61 -15.60 -2.31
CA ARG A 55 2.52 -14.66 -2.63
C ARG A 55 1.37 -14.73 -1.62
N ILE A 56 0.96 -15.93 -1.22
CA ILE A 56 -0.10 -16.13 -0.21
C ILE A 56 0.33 -15.58 1.16
N ILE A 57 1.60 -15.75 1.51
CA ILE A 57 2.16 -15.22 2.77
C ILE A 57 2.09 -13.69 2.76
N ILE A 58 2.55 -13.05 1.69
CA ILE A 58 2.54 -11.58 1.55
C ILE A 58 1.11 -11.03 1.67
N LEU A 59 0.15 -11.59 0.92
CA LEU A 59 -1.24 -11.15 1.00
C LEU A 59 -1.81 -11.24 2.42
N ARG A 60 -1.51 -12.33 3.13
CA ARG A 60 -1.93 -12.50 4.52
C ARG A 60 -1.28 -11.48 5.46
N GLU A 61 0.00 -11.17 5.27
CA GLU A 61 0.72 -10.16 6.08
C GLU A 61 0.15 -8.75 5.89
N HIS A 62 -0.30 -8.42 4.68
CA HIS A 62 -0.98 -7.17 4.37
C HIS A 62 -2.49 -7.20 4.70
N GLY A 63 -3.04 -8.33 5.15
CA GLY A 63 -4.47 -8.48 5.45
C GLY A 63 -5.38 -8.35 4.23
N VAL A 64 -4.86 -8.66 3.04
CA VAL A 64 -5.54 -8.51 1.75
C VAL A 64 -5.93 -9.89 1.20
N THR A 65 -7.14 -10.00 0.66
CA THR A 65 -7.58 -11.18 -0.08
C THR A 65 -7.20 -11.10 -1.56
N GLU A 66 -7.14 -12.25 -2.22
CA GLU A 66 -6.96 -12.32 -3.68
C GLU A 66 -8.01 -11.48 -4.43
N GLU A 67 -9.28 -11.56 -4.00
CA GLU A 67 -10.37 -10.81 -4.61
C GLU A 67 -10.19 -9.29 -4.49
N GLN A 68 -9.73 -8.81 -3.33
CA GLN A 68 -9.43 -7.39 -3.13
C GLN A 68 -8.27 -6.93 -4.03
N LEU A 69 -7.22 -7.75 -4.15
CA LEU A 69 -6.10 -7.44 -5.04
C LEU A 69 -6.54 -7.43 -6.51
N ASP A 70 -7.26 -8.44 -6.96
CA ASP A 70 -7.79 -8.53 -8.32
C ASP A 70 -8.72 -7.35 -8.64
N GLY A 71 -9.56 -6.96 -7.68
CA GLY A 71 -10.42 -5.78 -7.77
C GLY A 71 -9.62 -4.49 -7.91
N ALA A 72 -8.57 -4.32 -7.10
CA ALA A 72 -7.68 -3.16 -7.16
C ALA A 72 -6.92 -3.11 -8.50
N LEU A 73 -6.33 -4.22 -8.95
CA LEU A 73 -5.61 -4.29 -10.22
C LEU A 73 -6.52 -4.01 -11.42
N ARG A 74 -7.76 -4.50 -11.40
CA ARG A 74 -8.76 -4.18 -12.42
C ARG A 74 -9.07 -2.69 -12.45
N TYR A 75 -9.31 -2.09 -11.29
CA TYR A 75 -9.55 -0.65 -11.19
C TYR A 75 -8.36 0.16 -11.72
N LEU A 76 -7.12 -0.20 -11.35
CA LEU A 76 -5.92 0.47 -11.87
C LEU A 76 -5.84 0.35 -13.39
N SER A 77 -6.10 -0.84 -13.94
CA SER A 77 -6.10 -1.07 -15.39
C SER A 77 -7.12 -0.21 -16.13
N ASP A 78 -8.28 0.03 -15.53
CA ASP A 78 -9.33 0.88 -16.09
C ASP A 78 -9.05 2.39 -15.93
N ASN A 79 -8.10 2.78 -15.07
CA ASN A 79 -7.78 4.16 -14.71
C ASN A 79 -6.28 4.46 -14.87
N PRO A 80 -5.77 4.61 -16.11
CA PRO A 80 -4.34 4.63 -16.40
C PRO A 80 -3.56 5.79 -15.76
N GLU A 81 -4.15 6.98 -15.66
CA GLU A 81 -3.51 8.13 -14.99
C GLU A 81 -3.29 7.86 -13.50
N TYR A 82 -4.28 7.26 -12.85
CA TYR A 82 -4.20 6.88 -11.44
C TYR A 82 -3.23 5.72 -11.23
N MET A 83 -3.26 4.73 -12.12
CA MET A 83 -2.27 3.64 -12.13
C MET A 83 -0.84 4.17 -12.24
N ALA A 84 -0.58 5.13 -13.12
CA ALA A 84 0.74 5.75 -13.26
C ALA A 84 1.20 6.42 -11.94
N ALA A 85 0.30 7.13 -11.26
CA ALA A 85 0.60 7.76 -9.97
C ALA A 85 0.90 6.74 -8.85
N ILE A 86 0.16 5.64 -8.79
CA ILE A 86 0.42 4.54 -7.85
C ILE A 86 1.74 3.85 -8.17
N TYR A 87 1.98 3.49 -9.43
CA TYR A 87 3.18 2.76 -9.81
C TYR A 87 4.47 3.58 -9.70
N SER A 88 4.41 4.91 -9.83
CA SER A 88 5.55 5.78 -9.49
C SER A 88 6.00 5.54 -8.05
N GLN A 89 5.06 5.51 -7.11
CA GLN A 89 5.35 5.30 -5.68
C GLN A 89 5.78 3.86 -5.39
N VAL A 90 5.21 2.86 -6.09
CA VAL A 90 5.64 1.46 -5.99
C VAL A 90 7.11 1.33 -6.40
N VAL A 91 7.51 1.96 -7.51
CA VAL A 91 8.91 1.93 -7.97
C VAL A 91 9.83 2.62 -6.96
N ASP A 92 9.46 3.80 -6.46
CA ASP A 92 10.23 4.50 -5.43
C ASP A 92 10.44 3.61 -4.20
N ARG A 93 9.38 2.94 -3.75
CA ARG A 93 9.44 2.01 -2.61
C ARG A 93 10.35 0.81 -2.85
N ILE A 94 10.34 0.24 -4.05
CA ILE A 94 11.23 -0.87 -4.42
C ILE A 94 12.69 -0.41 -4.35
N VAL A 95 12.98 0.76 -4.89
CA VAL A 95 14.33 1.35 -4.86
C VAL A 95 14.79 1.56 -3.41
N GLU A 96 13.97 2.18 -2.56
CA GLU A 96 14.27 2.38 -1.13
C GLU A 96 14.53 1.07 -0.37
N SER A 97 13.85 -0.03 -0.74
CA SER A 97 14.04 -1.33 -0.09
C SER A 97 15.31 -2.08 -0.54
N SER A 98 15.99 -1.56 -1.56
CA SER A 98 17.19 -2.17 -2.16
C SER A 98 18.50 -1.54 -1.67
N ASP A 99 18.43 -0.45 -0.90
CA ASP A 99 19.56 0.20 -0.22
C ASP A 99 19.80 -0.40 1.19
#